data_AF-A0AAF3ET03-F1
#
_entry.id   AF-A0AAF3ET03-F1
#
_cell.length_a   1.000
_cell.length_b   1.000
_cell.length_c   1.000
_cell.angle_alpha   90.00
_cell.angle_beta   90.00
_cell.angle_gamma   90.00
#
_symmetry.space_group_name_H-M   'P 1'
#
loop_
_entity.id
_entity.type
_entity.pdbx_description
1 polymer ?
#
loop_
_entity_poly.entity_id
_entity_poly.type
_entity_poly.pdbx_seq_one_letter_code
_entity_poly.pdbx_strand_id
1 'polypeptide(L)'
;MSAVLQQLLEMGFEEARAKRAISASNGSVEAAMEWLIAHQDEPLPEEGSSVELVDQPMIIPDQTSTSDAPAAAANSFKCDDCGKLLKDNDALMFHAAKTNHENFSESTETIKALTPEELAAQREEIKKKLQSVREQKSDMDRKDEIEKEKRRREEGKLVIQRKEEQKELRQIAEDRRREKLEDERAKQRILDQIKADKEDRKARALGMPPPSHEPSKPQHVAVPPPKVDYKQATIQVRLPSGEAVRQTFDAKESLSAVRLWIEMHHNPTKGHFDLMTPFPRKKMDEQDYEAPLESLGLVPSAVLVMTRGQ
;
A
#
# COMPACT_ATOMS: atom_id res chain seq x y z
N MET A 1 12.97 -30.23 -27.89
CA MET A 1 12.65 -30.67 -26.52
C MET A 1 11.75 -29.61 -25.91
N SER A 2 10.60 -29.97 -25.34
CA SER A 2 9.70 -28.98 -24.71
C SER A 2 10.33 -28.47 -23.41
N ALA A 3 10.13 -27.19 -23.07
CA ALA A 3 10.64 -26.61 -21.82
C ALA A 3 10.14 -27.39 -20.59
N VAL A 4 8.91 -27.91 -20.67
CA VAL A 4 8.29 -28.77 -19.65
C VAL A 4 9.01 -30.11 -19.50
N LEU A 5 9.45 -30.73 -20.60
CA LEU A 5 10.21 -31.98 -20.55
C LEU A 5 11.56 -31.78 -19.86
N GLN A 6 12.23 -30.67 -20.16
CA GLN A 6 13.53 -30.36 -19.56
C GLN A 6 13.42 -30.08 -18.05
N GLN A 7 12.36 -29.40 -17.62
CA GLN A 7 12.06 -29.19 -16.20
C GLN A 7 11.76 -30.50 -15.47
N LEU A 8 11.01 -31.43 -16.08
CA LEU A 8 10.73 -32.73 -15.48
C LEU A 8 11.99 -33.62 -15.41
N LEU A 9 12.87 -33.54 -16.41
CA LEU A 9 14.18 -34.20 -16.39
C LEU A 9 15.10 -33.63 -15.30
N GLU A 10 15.13 -32.30 -15.12
CA GLU A 10 15.88 -31.63 -14.04
C GLU A 10 15.36 -32.02 -12.64
N MET A 11 14.07 -32.32 -12.53
CA MET A 11 13.45 -32.85 -11.30
C MET A 11 13.75 -34.34 -11.06
N GLY A 12 14.41 -35.02 -12.00
CA GLY A 12 14.83 -36.42 -11.88
C GLY A 12 13.81 -37.44 -12.37
N PHE A 13 12.79 -37.03 -13.13
CA PHE A 13 11.86 -37.97 -13.78
C PHE A 13 12.47 -38.55 -15.06
N GLU A 14 12.25 -39.83 -15.31
CA GLU A 14 12.74 -40.52 -16.49
C GLU A 14 12.12 -39.97 -17.79
N GLU A 15 12.93 -39.78 -18.84
CA GLU A 15 12.53 -39.09 -20.06
C GLU A 15 11.30 -39.71 -20.74
N ALA A 16 11.21 -41.04 -20.76
CA ALA A 16 10.09 -41.77 -21.36
C ALA A 16 8.76 -41.50 -20.63
N ARG A 17 8.78 -41.52 -19.29
CA ARG A 17 7.64 -41.19 -18.44
C ARG A 17 7.24 -39.73 -18.54
N ALA A 18 8.21 -38.82 -18.53
CA ALA A 18 7.97 -37.39 -18.65
C ALA A 18 7.32 -37.03 -19.99
N LYS A 19 7.73 -37.66 -21.09
CA LYS A 19 7.08 -37.49 -22.42
C LYS A 19 5.64 -37.98 -22.41
N ARG A 20 5.36 -39.14 -21.81
CA ARG A 20 4.01 -39.70 -21.73
C ARG A 20 3.08 -38.84 -20.86
N ALA A 21 3.61 -38.34 -19.75
CA ALA A 21 2.90 -37.42 -18.86
C ALA A 21 2.53 -36.11 -19.56
N ILE A 22 3.47 -35.53 -20.33
CA ILE A 22 3.22 -34.31 -21.13
C ILE A 22 2.14 -34.52 -22.18
N SER A 23 2.12 -35.70 -22.82
CA SER A 23 1.08 -36.06 -23.80
C SER A 23 -0.29 -36.26 -23.15
N ALA A 24 -0.34 -36.83 -21.95
CA ALA A 24 -1.59 -37.01 -21.19
C ALA A 24 -2.10 -35.70 -20.58
N SER A 25 -1.19 -34.77 -20.24
CA SER A 25 -1.50 -33.52 -19.54
C SER A 25 -1.63 -32.30 -20.45
N ASN A 26 -1.65 -32.49 -21.77
CA ASN A 26 -1.71 -31.42 -22.79
C ASN A 26 -0.62 -30.33 -22.60
N GLY A 27 0.57 -30.71 -22.14
CA GLY A 27 1.71 -29.79 -22.06
C GLY A 27 1.80 -28.89 -20.83
N SER A 28 0.99 -29.10 -19.80
CA SER A 28 1.13 -28.40 -18.50
C SER A 28 2.09 -29.15 -17.56
N VAL A 29 3.01 -28.41 -16.91
CA VAL A 29 4.01 -28.96 -15.98
C VAL A 29 3.36 -29.59 -14.75
N GLU A 30 2.41 -28.90 -14.14
CA GLU A 30 1.75 -29.31 -12.89
C GLU A 30 0.89 -30.55 -13.11
N ALA A 31 0.13 -30.59 -14.21
CA ALA A 31 -0.69 -31.73 -14.58
C ALA A 31 0.16 -32.92 -15.05
N ALA A 32 1.33 -32.69 -15.67
CA ALA A 32 2.28 -33.76 -15.98
C ALA A 32 2.86 -34.36 -14.69
N MET A 33 3.17 -33.52 -13.70
CA MET A 33 3.70 -33.97 -12.41
C MET A 33 2.66 -34.77 -11.61
N GLU A 34 1.41 -34.30 -11.56
CA GLU A 34 0.31 -35.01 -10.90
C GLU A 34 0.03 -36.36 -11.57
N TRP A 35 0.08 -36.42 -12.90
CA TRP A 35 -0.03 -37.67 -13.65
C TRP A 35 1.13 -38.63 -13.35
N LEU A 36 2.37 -38.12 -13.29
CA LEU A 36 3.56 -38.91 -12.93
C LEU A 36 3.46 -39.49 -11.53
N ILE A 37 2.96 -38.74 -10.55
CA ILE A 37 2.79 -39.20 -9.17
C ILE A 37 1.71 -40.29 -9.11
N ALA A 38 0.61 -40.12 -9.84
CA ALA A 38 -0.48 -41.11 -9.86
C ALA A 38 -0.10 -42.43 -10.56
N HIS A 39 0.90 -42.41 -11.46
CA HIS A 39 1.31 -43.56 -12.28
C HIS A 39 2.78 -43.96 -12.03
N GLN A 40 3.35 -43.63 -10.86
CA GLN A 40 4.76 -43.85 -10.52
C GLN A 40 5.15 -45.34 -10.49
N ASP A 41 4.20 -46.21 -10.17
CA ASP A 41 4.41 -47.65 -9.98
C ASP A 41 3.98 -48.51 -11.18
N GLU A 42 3.48 -47.90 -12.27
CA GLU A 42 3.07 -48.64 -13.47
C GLU A 42 4.32 -48.97 -14.33
N PRO A 43 4.63 -50.25 -14.58
CA PRO A 43 5.82 -50.64 -15.34
C PRO A 43 5.76 -50.07 -16.75
N LEU A 44 6.81 -49.36 -17.15
CA LEU A 44 6.95 -48.86 -18.51
C LEU A 44 7.16 -50.06 -19.45
N PRO A 45 6.34 -50.23 -20.51
CA PRO A 45 6.69 -51.15 -21.58
C PRO A 45 7.92 -50.60 -22.31
N GLU A 46 9.00 -51.38 -22.34
CA GLU A 46 10.25 -51.04 -23.05
C GLU A 46 9.98 -50.79 -24.53
N GLU A 47 10.49 -49.66 -25.04
CA GLU A 47 10.23 -49.21 -26.40
C GLU A 47 11.06 -49.96 -27.46
N GLY A 48 10.45 -50.22 -28.62
CA GLY A 48 11.20 -50.43 -29.85
C GLY A 48 10.40 -51.01 -31.02
N SER A 49 9.85 -50.14 -31.87
CA SER A 49 9.83 -50.24 -33.35
C SER A 49 8.56 -49.67 -33.97
N SER A 50 8.73 -48.69 -34.86
CA SER A 50 7.85 -48.35 -36.01
C SER A 50 7.32 -49.65 -36.67
N VAL A 51 6.11 -49.76 -37.22
CA VAL A 51 5.58 -49.08 -38.41
C VAL A 51 4.05 -49.32 -38.53
N GLU A 52 3.36 -48.34 -39.13
CA GLU A 52 2.20 -48.41 -40.04
C GLU A 52 0.87 -49.12 -39.68
N LEU A 53 -0.16 -48.27 -39.58
CA LEU A 53 -1.52 -48.38 -40.13
C LEU A 53 -1.88 -49.69 -40.86
N VAL A 54 -2.81 -50.46 -40.29
CA VAL A 54 -3.77 -51.25 -41.07
C VAL A 54 -5.18 -51.06 -40.50
N ASP A 55 -6.07 -50.75 -41.42
CA ASP A 55 -7.47 -50.36 -41.29
C ASP A 55 -8.40 -51.58 -41.03
N GLN A 56 -9.57 -51.28 -40.46
CA GLN A 56 -10.82 -52.07 -40.32
C GLN A 56 -11.02 -53.06 -39.13
N PRO A 57 -12.28 -53.29 -38.72
CA PRO A 57 -13.32 -52.32 -38.37
C PRO A 57 -13.88 -52.58 -36.95
N MET A 58 -14.43 -51.55 -36.31
CA MET A 58 -15.18 -51.69 -35.06
C MET A 58 -16.48 -52.49 -35.30
N ILE A 59 -16.53 -53.69 -34.75
CA ILE A 59 -17.78 -54.38 -34.40
C ILE A 59 -18.07 -54.01 -32.95
N ILE A 60 -19.14 -53.25 -32.74
CA ILE A 60 -19.72 -52.97 -31.43
C ILE A 60 -20.59 -54.18 -31.07
N PRO A 61 -20.35 -54.92 -29.97
CA PRO A 61 -21.40 -55.69 -29.34
C PRO A 61 -22.14 -54.77 -28.37
N ASP A 62 -23.35 -54.44 -28.79
CA ASP A 62 -24.46 -54.10 -27.93
C ASP A 62 -24.53 -55.06 -26.71
N GLN A 63 -24.51 -54.49 -25.52
CA GLN A 63 -25.07 -55.12 -24.32
C GLN A 63 -25.92 -54.08 -23.62
N THR A 64 -27.06 -53.83 -24.25
CA THR A 64 -28.32 -53.63 -23.54
C THR A 64 -28.45 -54.74 -22.47
N SER A 65 -28.54 -54.39 -21.19
CA SER A 65 -28.98 -55.32 -20.15
C SER A 65 -30.21 -54.73 -19.48
N THR A 66 -31.35 -54.95 -20.14
CA THR A 66 -32.62 -55.10 -19.44
C THR A 66 -32.63 -56.48 -18.77
N SER A 67 -32.76 -56.53 -17.46
CA SER A 67 -33.46 -57.62 -16.79
C SER A 67 -34.14 -57.08 -15.54
N ASP A 68 -35.44 -56.89 -15.69
CA ASP A 68 -36.40 -56.97 -14.60
C ASP A 68 -36.70 -58.46 -14.32
N ALA A 69 -37.05 -58.77 -13.07
CA ALA A 69 -37.49 -60.07 -12.49
C ALA A 69 -36.41 -61.05 -11.91
N PRO A 70 -36.75 -61.91 -10.93
CA PRO A 70 -36.60 -61.62 -9.49
C PRO A 70 -35.74 -62.65 -8.69
N ALA A 71 -35.34 -62.23 -7.47
CA ALA A 71 -34.94 -63.03 -6.30
C ALA A 71 -33.52 -63.67 -6.20
N ALA A 72 -32.89 -63.39 -5.04
CA ALA A 72 -31.68 -63.96 -4.41
C ALA A 72 -30.32 -63.48 -4.99
N ALA A 73 -29.48 -62.70 -4.29
CA ALA A 73 -29.11 -62.75 -2.88
C ALA A 73 -28.89 -61.33 -2.28
N ALA A 74 -29.60 -61.03 -1.20
CA ALA A 74 -29.33 -59.86 -0.37
C ALA A 74 -28.40 -60.30 0.77
N ASN A 75 -27.10 -60.10 0.61
CA ASN A 75 -26.11 -60.37 1.65
C ASN A 75 -26.06 -59.16 2.59
N SER A 76 -27.01 -59.06 3.53
CA SER A 76 -26.89 -58.11 4.63
C SER A 76 -25.78 -58.57 5.58
N PHE A 77 -25.07 -57.66 6.24
CA PHE A 77 -24.05 -58.02 7.22
C PHE A 77 -24.52 -57.65 8.61
N LYS A 78 -24.39 -58.54 9.60
CA LYS A 78 -24.60 -58.17 11.01
C LYS A 78 -23.24 -57.96 11.66
N CYS A 79 -23.11 -56.91 12.45
CA CYS A 79 -21.98 -56.76 13.35
C CYS A 79 -22.22 -57.63 14.58
N ASP A 80 -21.36 -58.60 14.85
CA ASP A 80 -21.52 -59.51 16.00
C ASP A 80 -21.15 -58.84 17.33
N ASP A 81 -20.38 -57.74 17.29
CA ASP A 81 -19.98 -56.99 18.48
C ASP A 81 -21.11 -56.10 19.02
N CYS A 82 -22.02 -55.64 18.15
CA CYS A 82 -23.13 -54.75 18.55
C CYS A 82 -24.52 -55.16 18.06
N GLY A 83 -24.63 -56.28 17.32
CA GLY A 83 -25.88 -56.83 16.81
C GLY A 83 -26.55 -56.01 15.70
N LYS A 84 -25.88 -55.01 15.12
CA LYS A 84 -26.48 -54.12 14.12
C LYS A 84 -26.44 -54.73 12.72
N LEU A 85 -27.59 -54.77 12.04
CA LEU A 85 -27.70 -55.16 10.63
C LEU A 85 -27.33 -54.01 9.70
N LEU A 86 -26.55 -54.33 8.68
CA LEU A 86 -25.94 -53.45 7.71
C LEU A 86 -26.38 -53.91 6.33
N LYS A 87 -26.82 -52.94 5.52
CA LYS A 87 -27.50 -53.21 4.26
C LYS A 87 -26.56 -53.69 3.17
N ASP A 88 -25.39 -53.05 3.06
CA ASP A 88 -24.42 -53.24 1.99
C ASP A 88 -22.99 -53.16 2.57
N ASN A 89 -21.98 -53.61 1.80
CA ASN A 89 -20.56 -53.59 2.21
C ASN A 89 -20.09 -52.17 2.61
N ASP A 90 -20.58 -51.12 1.94
CA ASP A 90 -20.27 -49.72 2.29
C ASP A 90 -20.77 -49.33 3.70
N ALA A 91 -21.93 -49.85 4.10
CA ALA A 91 -22.45 -49.62 5.45
C ALA A 91 -21.61 -50.35 6.50
N LEU A 92 -21.08 -51.54 6.17
CA LEU A 92 -20.14 -52.30 7.00
C LEU A 92 -18.83 -51.55 7.18
N MET A 93 -18.22 -51.04 6.10
CA MET A 93 -17.01 -50.22 6.17
C MET A 93 -17.22 -48.95 7.01
N PHE A 94 -18.35 -48.25 6.83
CA PHE A 94 -18.65 -47.05 7.62
C PHE A 94 -18.89 -47.37 9.10
N HIS A 95 -19.53 -48.50 9.40
CA HIS A 95 -19.70 -48.96 10.78
C HIS A 95 -18.35 -49.31 11.41
N ALA A 96 -17.52 -50.10 10.72
CA ALA A 96 -16.16 -50.43 11.16
C ALA A 96 -15.32 -49.17 11.43
N ALA A 97 -15.33 -48.19 10.52
CA ALA A 97 -14.58 -46.94 10.69
C ALA A 97 -15.08 -46.07 11.86
N LYS A 98 -16.37 -46.14 12.19
CA LYS A 98 -16.99 -45.29 13.22
C LYS A 98 -17.00 -45.92 14.61
N THR A 99 -17.19 -47.23 14.70
CA THR A 99 -17.30 -47.95 15.97
C THR A 99 -16.10 -48.84 16.26
N ASN A 100 -15.17 -48.97 15.30
CA ASN A 100 -13.98 -49.83 15.39
C ASN A 100 -14.32 -51.30 15.70
N HIS A 101 -15.46 -51.76 15.18
CA HIS A 101 -15.87 -53.15 15.23
C HIS A 101 -15.40 -53.87 13.97
N GLU A 102 -14.88 -55.07 14.13
CA GLU A 102 -14.22 -55.83 13.05
C GLU A 102 -14.93 -57.17 12.79
N ASN A 103 -15.81 -57.61 13.70
CA ASN A 103 -16.48 -58.90 13.57
C ASN A 103 -17.86 -58.74 12.91
N PHE A 104 -17.93 -59.16 11.64
CA PHE A 104 -19.14 -59.10 10.83
C PHE A 104 -19.48 -60.46 10.25
N SER A 105 -20.75 -60.85 10.30
CA SER A 105 -21.24 -62.09 9.69
C SER A 105 -22.34 -61.83 8.66
N GLU A 106 -22.30 -62.61 7.58
CA GLU A 106 -23.28 -62.54 6.50
C GLU A 106 -24.64 -63.09 6.98
N SER A 107 -25.67 -62.26 6.92
CA SER A 107 -27.05 -62.55 7.32
C SER A 107 -27.97 -62.50 6.10
N THR A 108 -28.83 -63.51 5.95
CA THR A 108 -29.81 -63.62 4.84
C THR A 108 -31.06 -62.76 5.03
N GLU A 109 -31.05 -61.84 5.99
CA GLU A 109 -32.17 -60.96 6.30
C GLU A 109 -32.27 -59.82 5.27
N THR A 110 -33.33 -59.84 4.46
CA THR A 110 -33.61 -58.80 3.47
C THR A 110 -34.08 -57.53 4.19
N ILE A 111 -33.18 -56.57 4.35
CA ILE A 111 -33.56 -55.24 4.85
C ILE A 111 -34.53 -54.60 3.85
N LYS A 112 -35.71 -54.18 4.32
CA LYS A 112 -36.73 -53.48 3.52
C LYS A 112 -36.08 -52.35 2.71
N ALA A 113 -36.20 -52.41 1.39
CA ALA A 113 -35.81 -51.31 0.52
C ALA A 113 -36.63 -50.06 0.91
N LEU A 114 -35.95 -48.92 1.04
CA LEU A 114 -36.61 -47.63 1.30
C LEU A 114 -37.70 -47.40 0.26
N THR A 115 -38.82 -46.81 0.69
CA THR A 115 -39.90 -46.46 -0.23
C THR A 115 -39.38 -45.46 -1.27
N PRO A 116 -39.89 -45.50 -2.52
CA PRO A 116 -39.40 -44.63 -3.59
C PRO A 116 -39.53 -43.13 -3.24
N GLU A 117 -40.47 -42.77 -2.38
CA GLU A 117 -40.70 -41.41 -1.89
C GLU A 117 -39.62 -40.95 -0.89
N GLU A 118 -39.24 -41.80 0.07
CA GLU A 118 -38.18 -41.49 1.04
C GLU A 118 -36.80 -41.37 0.38
N LEU A 119 -36.53 -42.19 -0.64
CA LEU A 119 -35.29 -42.12 -1.42
C LEU A 119 -35.22 -40.82 -2.24
N ALA A 120 -36.36 -40.36 -2.78
CA ALA A 120 -36.45 -39.08 -3.48
C ALA A 120 -36.21 -37.90 -2.52
N ALA A 121 -36.82 -37.91 -1.34
CA ALA A 121 -36.63 -36.88 -0.32
C ALA A 121 -35.17 -36.79 0.16
N GLN A 122 -34.50 -37.92 0.43
CA GLN A 122 -33.08 -37.92 0.80
C GLN A 122 -32.18 -37.40 -0.33
N ARG A 123 -32.49 -37.71 -1.58
CA ARG A 123 -31.74 -37.19 -2.75
C ARG A 123 -31.91 -35.68 -2.88
N GLU A 124 -33.10 -35.13 -2.63
CA GLU A 124 -33.32 -33.68 -2.63
C GLU A 124 -32.60 -32.98 -1.47
N GLU A 125 -32.60 -33.58 -0.29
CA GLU A 125 -31.87 -33.04 0.86
C GLU A 125 -30.34 -33.05 0.63
N ILE A 126 -29.80 -34.13 0.06
CA ILE A 126 -28.38 -34.22 -0.30
C ILE A 126 -28.02 -33.18 -1.36
N LYS A 127 -28.85 -33.00 -2.40
CA LYS A 127 -28.65 -31.95 -3.42
C LYS A 127 -28.66 -30.55 -2.79
N LYS A 128 -29.59 -30.27 -1.89
CA LYS A 128 -29.69 -28.98 -1.19
C LYS A 128 -28.47 -28.73 -0.30
N LYS A 129 -27.98 -29.75 0.40
CA LYS A 129 -26.72 -29.67 1.18
C LYS A 129 -25.52 -29.40 0.27
N LEU A 130 -25.36 -30.14 -0.82
CA LEU A 130 -24.28 -29.89 -1.80
C LEU A 130 -24.33 -28.46 -2.36
N GLN A 131 -25.53 -27.97 -2.70
CA GLN A 131 -25.71 -26.61 -3.19
C GLN A 131 -25.31 -25.56 -2.13
N SER A 132 -25.73 -25.75 -0.88
CA SER A 132 -25.37 -24.84 0.22
C SER A 132 -23.86 -24.82 0.50
N VAL A 133 -23.19 -25.97 0.43
CA VAL A 133 -21.73 -26.06 0.62
C VAL A 133 -20.99 -25.39 -0.54
N ARG A 134 -21.47 -25.57 -1.77
CA ARG A 134 -20.89 -24.93 -2.96
C ARG A 134 -21.03 -23.42 -2.92
N GLU A 135 -22.17 -22.92 -2.48
CA GLU A 135 -22.43 -21.48 -2.33
C GLU A 135 -21.59 -20.87 -1.20
N GLN A 136 -21.52 -21.53 -0.02
CA GLN A 136 -20.63 -21.11 1.06
C GLN A 136 -19.16 -21.06 0.63
N LYS A 137 -18.69 -22.06 -0.13
CA LYS A 137 -17.32 -22.08 -0.64
C LYS A 137 -17.09 -20.92 -1.61
N SER A 138 -18.00 -20.67 -2.55
CA SER A 138 -17.91 -19.52 -3.47
C SER A 138 -17.87 -18.18 -2.74
N ASP A 139 -18.66 -18.03 -1.67
CA ASP A 139 -18.69 -16.80 -0.86
C ASP A 139 -17.40 -16.59 -0.07
N MET A 140 -16.79 -17.68 0.43
CA MET A 140 -15.50 -17.63 1.10
C MET A 140 -14.39 -17.28 0.13
N ASP A 141 -14.32 -17.96 -1.02
CA ASP A 141 -13.32 -17.69 -2.06
C ASP A 141 -13.42 -16.22 -2.53
N ARG A 142 -14.64 -15.70 -2.72
CA ARG A 142 -14.89 -14.29 -3.06
C ARG A 142 -14.41 -13.32 -1.97
N LYS A 143 -14.64 -13.63 -0.70
CA LYS A 143 -14.18 -12.78 0.43
C LYS A 143 -12.66 -12.80 0.54
N ASP A 144 -12.05 -13.96 0.39
CA ASP A 144 -10.60 -14.13 0.43
C ASP A 144 -9.91 -13.37 -0.70
N GLU A 145 -10.48 -13.36 -1.92
CA GLU A 145 -9.98 -12.55 -3.04
C GLU A 145 -10.06 -11.05 -2.74
N ILE A 146 -11.18 -10.58 -2.18
CA ILE A 146 -11.34 -9.17 -1.79
C ILE A 146 -10.33 -8.79 -0.70
N GLU A 147 -10.10 -9.66 0.28
CA GLU A 147 -9.14 -9.41 1.35
C GLU A 147 -7.70 -9.40 0.83
N LYS A 148 -7.34 -10.32 -0.07
CA LYS A 148 -6.02 -10.34 -0.73
C LYS A 148 -5.77 -9.06 -1.51
N GLU A 149 -6.73 -8.59 -2.31
CA GLU A 149 -6.57 -7.33 -3.06
C GLU A 149 -6.50 -6.12 -2.12
N LYS A 150 -7.26 -6.11 -1.02
CA LYS A 150 -7.16 -5.06 0.01
C LYS A 150 -5.78 -5.04 0.66
N ARG A 151 -5.26 -6.21 1.04
CA ARG A 151 -3.92 -6.38 1.62
C ARG A 151 -2.83 -5.91 0.66
N ARG A 152 -2.90 -6.27 -0.62
CA ARG A 152 -1.96 -5.80 -1.64
C ARG A 152 -1.93 -4.26 -1.73
N ARG A 153 -3.09 -3.60 -1.64
CA ARG A 153 -3.18 -2.13 -1.66
C ARG A 153 -2.61 -1.50 -0.39
N GLU A 154 -2.93 -2.07 0.77
CA GLU A 154 -2.43 -1.59 2.06
C GLU A 154 -0.91 -1.76 2.17
N GLU A 155 -0.38 -2.92 1.79
CA GLU A 155 1.06 -3.18 1.72
C GLU A 155 1.75 -2.26 0.71
N GLY A 156 1.14 -2.04 -0.46
CA GLY A 156 1.65 -1.08 -1.45
C GLY A 156 1.74 0.35 -0.89
N LYS A 157 0.71 0.80 -0.15
CA LYS A 157 0.71 2.10 0.52
C LYS A 157 1.76 2.16 1.63
N LEU A 158 1.91 1.10 2.42
CA LEU A 158 2.88 1.01 3.50
C LEU A 158 4.32 1.04 2.98
N VAL A 159 4.60 0.39 1.84
CA VAL A 159 5.92 0.44 1.19
C VAL A 159 6.26 1.86 0.72
N ILE A 160 5.28 2.59 0.16
CA ILE A 160 5.47 3.99 -0.24
C ILE A 160 5.75 4.85 1.00
N GLN A 161 4.93 4.75 2.05
CA GLN A 161 5.13 5.49 3.30
C GLN A 161 6.50 5.22 3.93
N ARG A 162 6.88 3.94 4.08
CA ARG A 162 8.20 3.55 4.61
C ARG A 162 9.35 4.14 3.79
N LYS A 163 9.19 4.22 2.46
CA LYS A 163 10.21 4.78 1.56
C LYS A 163 10.33 6.30 1.71
N GLU A 164 9.23 7.01 1.95
CA GLU A 164 9.22 8.44 2.23
C GLU A 164 9.86 8.73 3.60
N GLU A 165 9.44 8.02 4.65
CA GLU A 165 10.04 8.12 6.00
C GLU A 165 11.56 7.86 5.97
N GLN A 166 12.01 6.84 5.23
CA GLN A 166 13.43 6.53 5.08
C GLN A 166 14.20 7.65 4.37
N LYS A 167 13.59 8.31 3.37
CA LYS A 167 14.21 9.45 2.69
C LYS A 167 14.31 10.66 3.62
N GLU A 168 13.26 10.96 4.37
CA GLU A 168 13.26 12.06 5.34
C GLU A 168 14.32 11.85 6.42
N LEU A 169 14.39 10.65 7.00
CA LEU A 169 15.41 10.33 7.99
C LEU A 169 16.83 10.46 7.44
N ARG A 170 17.04 10.05 6.18
CA ARG A 170 18.33 10.20 5.49
C ARG A 170 18.68 11.68 5.27
N GLN A 171 17.74 12.50 4.84
CA GLN A 171 17.96 13.95 4.67
C GLN A 171 18.30 14.61 6.00
N ILE A 172 17.57 14.32 7.07
CA ILE A 172 17.87 14.83 8.42
C ILE A 172 19.29 14.43 8.85
N ALA A 173 19.71 13.19 8.56
CA ALA A 173 21.06 12.74 8.88
C ALA A 173 22.14 13.43 8.03
N GLU A 174 21.87 13.69 6.74
CA GLU A 174 22.77 14.40 5.83
C GLU A 174 22.90 15.88 6.20
N ASP A 175 21.80 16.56 6.52
CA ASP A 175 21.81 17.96 6.98
C ASP A 175 22.56 18.11 8.30
N ARG A 176 22.32 17.21 9.27
CA ARG A 176 23.06 17.21 10.54
C ARG A 176 24.56 16.96 10.34
N ARG A 177 24.95 16.18 9.32
CA ARG A 177 26.37 16.01 8.96
C ARG A 177 26.93 17.26 8.29
N ARG A 178 26.16 17.92 7.42
CA ARG A 178 26.57 19.15 6.74
C ARG A 178 26.78 20.29 7.73
N GLU A 179 25.84 20.51 8.64
CA GLU A 179 25.93 21.52 9.70
C GLU A 179 27.16 21.31 10.57
N LYS A 180 27.41 20.07 11.03
CA LYS A 180 28.63 19.73 11.80
C LYS A 180 29.91 20.06 11.05
N LEU A 181 29.97 19.75 9.75
CA LEU A 181 31.13 20.03 8.90
C LEU A 181 31.32 21.54 8.67
N GLU A 182 30.24 22.29 8.50
CA GLU A 182 30.27 23.75 8.38
C GLU A 182 30.74 24.40 9.69
N ASP A 183 30.27 23.91 10.85
CA ASP A 183 30.72 24.34 12.17
C ASP A 183 32.19 24.04 12.41
N GLU A 184 32.66 22.85 12.04
CA GLU A 184 34.08 22.48 12.12
C GLU A 184 34.94 23.38 11.23
N ARG A 185 34.48 23.65 10.00
CA ARG A 185 35.18 24.59 9.09
C ARG A 185 35.18 26.02 9.64
N ALA A 186 34.09 26.48 10.24
CA ALA A 186 34.03 27.80 10.86
C ALA A 186 34.99 27.90 12.05
N LYS A 187 35.04 26.87 12.90
CA LYS A 187 36.02 26.76 13.99
C LYS A 187 37.45 26.75 13.47
N GLN A 188 37.74 26.02 12.40
CA GLN A 188 39.06 26.01 11.77
C GLN A 188 39.46 27.40 11.27
N ARG A 189 38.57 28.12 10.57
CA ARG A 189 38.86 29.50 10.12
C ARG A 189 39.18 30.45 11.29
N ILE A 190 38.45 30.33 12.40
CA ILE A 190 38.71 31.14 13.60
C ILE A 190 40.07 30.75 14.21
N LEU A 191 40.38 29.46 14.31
CA LEU A 191 41.66 28.98 14.83
C LEU A 191 42.84 29.46 13.96
N ASP A 192 42.70 29.42 12.64
CA ASP A 192 43.72 29.89 11.70
C ASP A 192 43.92 31.41 11.82
N GLN A 193 42.85 32.19 11.99
CA GLN A 193 42.94 33.63 12.25
C GLN A 193 43.68 33.92 13.56
N ILE A 194 43.37 33.21 14.65
CA ILE A 194 44.05 33.37 15.94
C ILE A 194 45.53 32.98 15.82
N LYS A 195 45.83 31.91 15.08
CA LYS A 195 47.21 31.47 14.86
C LYS A 195 47.99 32.53 14.07
N ALA A 196 47.42 33.07 13.00
CA ALA A 196 48.04 34.14 12.22
C ALA A 196 48.27 35.40 13.05
N ASP A 197 47.30 35.83 13.87
CA ASP A 197 47.47 36.99 14.76
C ASP A 197 48.55 36.75 15.83
N LYS A 198 48.62 35.53 16.38
CA LYS A 198 49.67 35.14 17.34
C LYS A 198 51.05 35.12 16.71
N GLU A 199 51.16 34.64 15.47
CA GLU A 199 52.41 34.65 14.70
C GLU A 199 52.83 36.08 14.35
N ASP A 200 51.91 36.96 13.92
CA ASP A 200 52.20 38.37 13.66
C ASP A 200 52.66 39.10 14.93
N ARG A 201 51.97 38.89 16.06
CA ARG A 201 52.39 39.46 17.35
C ARG A 201 53.78 38.98 17.77
N LYS A 202 54.09 37.69 17.57
CA LYS A 202 55.42 37.14 17.86
C LYS A 202 56.48 37.73 16.93
N ALA A 203 56.19 37.89 15.64
CA ALA A 203 57.11 38.50 14.67
C ALA A 203 57.38 39.97 15.00
N ARG A 204 56.34 40.75 15.35
CA ARG A 204 56.49 42.13 15.83
C ARG A 204 57.32 42.22 17.10
N ALA A 205 57.13 41.29 18.05
CA ALA A 205 57.92 41.23 19.27
C ALA A 205 59.41 40.90 19.01
N LEU A 206 59.71 40.18 17.92
CA LEU A 206 61.08 39.88 17.46
C LEU A 206 61.69 40.99 16.58
N GLY A 207 61.00 42.13 16.39
CA GLY A 207 61.51 43.29 15.66
C GLY A 207 61.42 43.21 14.14
N MET A 208 60.66 42.26 13.58
CA MET A 208 60.38 42.23 12.13
C MET A 208 59.32 43.30 11.77
N PRO A 209 59.51 44.12 10.72
CA PRO A 209 58.51 45.09 10.29
C PRO A 209 57.25 44.37 9.78
N PRO A 210 56.05 44.90 10.06
CA PRO A 210 54.81 44.28 9.58
C PRO A 210 54.77 44.28 8.05
N PRO A 211 54.20 43.24 7.41
CA PRO A 211 53.85 43.34 6.01
C PRO A 211 52.90 44.53 5.81
N SER A 212 53.25 45.41 4.87
CA SER A 212 52.47 46.59 4.52
C SER A 212 51.09 46.19 3.97
N HIS A 213 50.09 46.09 4.84
CA HIS A 213 48.70 46.25 4.45
C HIS A 213 48.30 47.70 4.70
N GLU A 214 47.97 48.39 3.61
CA GLU A 214 47.43 49.74 3.63
C GLU A 214 46.21 49.81 4.57
N PRO A 215 46.10 50.86 5.40
CA PRO A 215 44.89 51.11 6.18
C PRO A 215 43.79 51.54 5.20
N SER A 216 42.88 50.63 4.87
CA SER A 216 41.62 50.98 4.21
C SER A 216 40.80 51.85 5.16
N LYS A 217 40.76 53.15 4.85
CA LYS A 217 39.87 54.14 5.47
C LYS A 217 38.43 53.60 5.49
N PRO A 218 37.66 53.77 6.58
CA PRO A 218 36.23 53.53 6.56
C PRO A 218 35.57 54.58 5.65
N GLN A 219 35.25 54.20 4.42
CA GLN A 219 34.33 54.96 3.58
C GLN A 219 32.91 54.66 4.07
N HIS A 220 32.36 55.55 4.90
CA HIS A 220 30.92 55.71 4.99
C HIS A 220 30.42 56.29 3.66
N VAL A 221 30.19 55.43 2.69
CA VAL A 221 29.32 55.75 1.56
C VAL A 221 27.90 55.52 2.06
N ALA A 222 27.12 56.60 2.21
CA ALA A 222 25.68 56.48 2.39
C ALA A 222 25.11 55.89 1.08
N VAL A 223 25.02 54.56 1.03
CA VAL A 223 24.29 53.84 0.00
C VAL A 223 22.80 54.17 0.22
N PRO A 224 22.11 54.82 -0.74
CA PRO A 224 20.66 54.92 -0.65
C PRO A 224 20.09 53.50 -0.56
N PRO A 225 19.09 53.24 0.29
CA PRO A 225 18.58 51.88 0.49
C PRO A 225 18.18 51.28 -0.87
N PRO A 226 18.55 50.01 -1.15
CA PRO A 226 18.16 49.35 -2.38
C PRO A 226 16.63 49.35 -2.48
N LYS A 227 16.11 49.75 -3.65
CA LYS A 227 14.69 49.58 -3.98
C LYS A 227 14.43 48.09 -4.14
N VAL A 228 14.18 47.42 -3.03
CA VAL A 228 13.77 46.02 -2.99
C VAL A 228 12.26 46.02 -3.14
N ASP A 229 11.76 45.32 -4.15
CA ASP A 229 10.33 45.08 -4.30
C ASP A 229 9.90 44.08 -3.23
N TYR A 230 9.40 44.58 -2.10
CA TYR A 230 8.94 43.72 -1.02
C TYR A 230 7.57 43.15 -1.37
N LYS A 231 7.44 41.82 -1.30
CA LYS A 231 6.17 41.13 -1.57
C LYS A 231 5.13 41.31 -0.46
N GLN A 232 5.57 41.68 0.74
CA GLN A 232 4.74 41.80 1.93
C GLN A 232 4.93 43.17 2.57
N ALA A 233 3.85 43.66 3.20
CA ALA A 233 3.79 44.92 3.92
C ALA A 233 3.37 44.67 5.37
N THR A 234 4.15 45.17 6.32
CA THR A 234 3.78 45.14 7.75
C THR A 234 3.08 46.43 8.14
N ILE A 235 1.79 46.36 8.48
CA ILE A 235 1.00 47.52 8.84
C ILE A 235 0.75 47.52 10.35
N GLN A 236 1.11 48.62 11.01
CA GLN A 236 0.83 48.86 12.42
C GLN A 236 -0.28 49.90 12.56
N VAL A 237 -1.41 49.51 13.13
CA VAL A 237 -2.58 50.37 13.34
C VAL A 237 -2.65 50.81 14.80
N ARG A 238 -2.71 52.12 15.05
CA ARG A 238 -2.94 52.70 16.38
C ARG A 238 -4.43 52.93 16.59
N LEU A 239 -5.00 52.22 17.55
CA LEU A 239 -6.41 52.34 17.95
C LEU A 239 -6.62 53.59 18.82
N PRO A 240 -7.86 54.13 18.90
CA PRO A 240 -8.21 55.22 19.80
C PRO A 240 -8.15 54.79 21.28
N SER A 241 -8.11 53.50 21.58
CA SER A 241 -7.81 52.97 22.92
C SER A 241 -6.34 53.16 23.33
N GLY A 242 -5.46 53.53 22.39
CA GLY A 242 -4.02 53.62 22.59
C GLY A 242 -3.26 52.32 22.27
N GLU A 243 -3.98 51.22 22.03
CA GLU A 243 -3.38 49.95 21.62
C GLU A 243 -2.86 50.03 20.18
N ALA A 244 -1.71 49.40 19.92
CA ALA A 244 -1.13 49.33 18.58
C ALA A 244 -1.09 47.88 18.12
N VAL A 245 -1.85 47.57 17.07
CA VAL A 245 -1.95 46.21 16.53
C VAL A 245 -1.17 46.15 15.22
N ARG A 246 -0.42 45.07 15.02
CA ARG A 246 0.43 44.86 13.84
C ARG A 246 -0.04 43.63 13.08
N GLN A 247 -0.15 43.77 11.77
CA GLN A 247 -0.50 42.67 10.86
C GLN A 247 0.32 42.77 9.57
N THR A 248 0.64 41.61 9.02
CA THR A 248 1.32 41.49 7.72
C THR A 248 0.26 41.24 6.64
N PHE A 249 0.35 42.01 5.56
CA PHE A 249 -0.50 41.96 4.37
C PHE A 249 0.38 41.75 3.14
N ASP A 250 -0.20 41.30 2.02
CA ASP A 250 0.54 41.25 0.76
C ASP A 250 0.66 42.64 0.13
N ALA A 251 1.76 42.93 -0.56
CA ALA A 251 2.02 44.25 -1.15
C ALA A 251 0.98 44.66 -2.21
N LYS A 252 0.37 43.66 -2.88
CA LYS A 252 -0.69 43.84 -3.89
C LYS A 252 -2.10 43.87 -3.31
N GLU A 253 -2.24 43.69 -2.00
CA GLU A 253 -3.52 43.72 -1.31
C GLU A 253 -4.02 45.16 -1.19
N SER A 254 -5.34 45.37 -1.19
CA SER A 254 -5.94 46.69 -1.10
C SER A 254 -6.00 47.21 0.34
N LEU A 255 -5.97 48.54 0.51
CA LEU A 255 -6.11 49.15 1.84
C LEU A 255 -7.47 48.81 2.50
N SER A 256 -8.51 48.52 1.72
CA SER A 256 -9.80 48.00 2.21
C SER A 256 -9.69 46.68 2.98
N ALA A 257 -8.73 45.80 2.65
CA ALA A 257 -8.49 44.58 3.40
C ALA A 257 -8.00 44.87 4.83
N VAL A 258 -7.15 45.89 4.98
CA VAL A 258 -6.69 46.38 6.29
C VAL A 258 -7.87 46.93 7.09
N ARG A 259 -8.76 47.70 6.46
CA ARG A 259 -9.99 48.22 7.09
C ARG A 259 -10.88 47.09 7.60
N LEU A 260 -11.17 46.09 6.76
CA LEU A 260 -11.99 44.93 7.12
C LEU A 260 -11.37 44.14 8.29
N TRP A 261 -10.05 43.92 8.25
CA TRP A 261 -9.34 43.20 9.31
C TRP A 261 -9.44 43.93 10.67
N ILE A 262 -9.31 45.27 10.68
CA ILE A 262 -9.53 46.09 11.88
C ILE A 262 -10.96 45.94 12.38
N GLU A 263 -11.95 45.98 11.49
CA GLU A 263 -13.37 45.86 11.83
C GLU A 263 -13.71 44.52 12.47
N MET A 264 -13.14 43.42 11.95
CA MET A 264 -13.41 42.07 12.44
C MET A 264 -12.76 41.75 13.79
N HIS A 265 -11.55 42.24 14.04
CA HIS A 265 -10.74 41.78 15.18
C HIS A 265 -10.53 42.85 16.26
N HIS A 266 -10.59 44.13 15.90
CA HIS A 266 -10.06 45.22 16.72
C HIS A 266 -10.98 46.45 16.79
N ASN A 267 -12.24 46.37 16.34
CA ASN A 267 -13.19 47.48 16.41
C ASN A 267 -14.22 47.30 17.55
N PRO A 268 -13.93 47.79 18.78
CA PRO A 268 -14.87 47.72 19.90
C PRO A 268 -16.08 48.65 19.76
N THR A 269 -16.09 49.55 18.77
CA THR A 269 -17.05 50.68 18.72
C THR A 269 -18.18 50.53 17.72
N LYS A 270 -18.16 49.52 16.82
CA LYS A 270 -19.17 49.31 15.75
C LYS A 270 -19.59 50.60 14.99
N GLY A 271 -18.72 51.60 14.95
CA GLY A 271 -18.95 52.89 14.29
C GLY A 271 -18.05 53.03 13.07
N HIS A 272 -18.41 53.95 12.18
CA HIS A 272 -17.55 54.34 11.06
C HIS A 272 -16.23 54.90 11.59
N PHE A 273 -15.11 54.43 11.03
CA PHE A 273 -13.78 54.91 11.36
C PHE A 273 -13.00 55.17 10.08
N ASP A 274 -12.12 56.17 10.16
CA ASP A 274 -11.23 56.54 9.08
C ASP A 274 -9.79 56.22 9.46
N LEU A 275 -8.98 55.87 8.45
CA LEU A 275 -7.55 55.65 8.60
C LEU A 275 -6.75 56.88 8.16
N MET A 276 -5.69 57.17 8.90
CA MET A 276 -4.79 58.29 8.60
C MET A 276 -3.33 57.85 8.76
N THR A 277 -2.45 58.21 7.83
CA THR A 277 -0.99 58.10 8.04
C THR A 277 -0.50 59.25 8.91
N PRO A 278 0.38 59.02 9.91
CA PRO A 278 0.92 60.09 10.74
C PRO A 278 2.05 60.87 10.03
N PHE A 279 2.73 60.27 9.05
CA PHE A 279 3.82 60.91 8.29
C PHE A 279 3.97 60.28 6.89
N PRO A 280 3.88 61.06 5.79
CA PRO A 280 3.25 62.38 5.74
C PRO A 280 1.79 62.28 6.19
N ARG A 281 1.28 63.31 6.86
CA ARG A 281 -0.12 63.29 7.35
C ARG A 281 -1.09 63.28 6.17
N LYS A 282 -1.71 62.14 5.92
CA LYS A 282 -2.72 61.95 4.87
C LYS A 282 -3.90 61.18 5.44
N LYS A 283 -5.11 61.71 5.28
CA LYS A 283 -6.35 60.97 5.54
C LYS A 283 -6.63 60.08 4.33
N MET A 284 -7.04 58.84 4.56
CA MET A 284 -7.34 57.89 3.49
C MET A 284 -8.77 58.09 3.00
N ASP A 285 -8.90 58.46 1.73
CA ASP A 285 -10.20 58.65 1.06
C ASP A 285 -10.68 57.34 0.42
N GLU A 286 -11.93 57.30 -0.08
CA GLU A 286 -12.53 56.11 -0.71
C GLU A 286 -11.68 55.52 -1.84
N GLN A 287 -11.05 56.39 -2.64
CA GLN A 287 -10.12 55.98 -3.71
C GLN A 287 -8.84 55.32 -3.17
N ASP A 288 -8.34 55.76 -2.01
CA ASP A 288 -7.17 55.14 -1.39
C ASP A 288 -7.51 53.74 -0.85
N TYR A 289 -8.76 53.49 -0.44
CA TYR A 289 -9.18 52.15 0.02
C TYR A 289 -9.18 51.10 -1.09
N GLU A 290 -9.39 51.50 -2.34
CA GLU A 290 -9.34 50.61 -3.51
C GLU A 290 -7.92 50.36 -4.02
N ALA A 291 -6.97 51.23 -3.68
CA ALA A 291 -5.60 51.15 -4.14
C ALA A 291 -4.77 50.07 -3.39
N PRO A 292 -3.82 49.39 -4.07
CA PRO A 292 -2.94 48.42 -3.43
C PRO A 292 -1.92 49.11 -2.49
N LEU A 293 -1.52 48.44 -1.42
CA LEU A 293 -0.60 48.96 -0.41
C LEU A 293 0.75 49.45 -0.99
N GLU A 294 1.23 48.80 -2.05
CA GLU A 294 2.42 49.21 -2.80
C GLU A 294 2.28 50.60 -3.45
N SER A 295 1.13 50.87 -4.08
CA SER A 295 0.87 52.15 -4.75
C SER A 295 0.74 53.33 -3.77
N LEU A 296 0.31 53.04 -2.55
CA LEU A 296 0.18 54.01 -1.46
C LEU A 296 1.49 54.25 -0.72
N GLY A 297 2.58 53.55 -1.09
CA GLY A 297 3.88 53.68 -0.42
C GLY A 297 3.88 53.13 1.00
N LEU A 298 3.02 52.16 1.31
CA LEU A 298 2.91 51.54 2.64
C LEU A 298 3.84 50.33 2.83
N VAL A 299 4.65 50.04 1.82
CA VAL A 299 5.61 48.92 1.76
C VAL A 299 7.02 49.45 2.06
N PRO A 300 7.87 48.75 2.86
CA PRO A 300 7.66 47.44 3.51
C PRO A 300 6.95 47.50 4.86
N SER A 301 6.89 48.67 5.49
CA SER A 301 6.26 48.84 6.80
C SER A 301 5.63 50.22 6.89
N ALA A 302 4.40 50.29 7.39
CA ALA A 302 3.70 51.54 7.59
C ALA A 302 2.94 51.59 8.92
N VAL A 303 2.70 52.81 9.40
CA VAL A 303 1.91 53.07 10.61
C VAL A 303 0.66 53.83 10.21
N LEU A 304 -0.51 53.33 10.59
CA LEU A 304 -1.80 53.96 10.41
C LEU A 304 -2.40 54.31 11.78
N VAL A 305 -3.17 55.40 11.84
CA VAL A 305 -3.89 55.83 13.03
C VAL A 305 -5.38 55.75 12.72
N MET A 306 -6.13 55.08 13.59
CA MET A 306 -7.59 55.03 13.49
C MET A 306 -8.17 56.29 14.12
N THR A 307 -8.88 57.07 13.30
CA THR A 307 -9.63 58.24 13.72
C THR A 307 -11.13 57.93 13.71
N ARG A 308 -11.89 58.51 14.66
CA ARG A 308 -13.35 58.39 14.65
C ARG A 308 -13.87 59.07 13.38
N GLY A 309 -14.62 58.32 12.55
CA GLY A 309 -15.27 58.87 11.37
C GLY A 309 -16.29 59.92 11.80
N GLN A 310 -16.42 60.98 11.00
CA GLN A 310 -17.51 61.96 11.17
C GLN A 310 -18.86 61.37 10.76
#